data_AF-A0A964NF60-F1
#
_entry.id   AF-A0A964NF60-F1
#
_cell.length_a   1.000
_cell.length_b   1.000
_cell.length_c   1.000
_cell.angle_alpha   90.00
_cell.angle_beta   90.00
_cell.angle_gamma   90.00
#
_symmetry.space_group_name_H-M   'P 1'
#
loop_
_entity.id
_entity.type
_entity.pdbx_description
1 polymer ?
#
loop_
_entity_poly.entity_id
_entity_poly.type
_entity_poly.pdbx_seq_one_letter_code
_entity_poly.pdbx_strand_id
1 'polypeptide(L)'
;MIFPRRLLLAVFSLGLACTSASKESVEVPSAPSLSVVDETRTDLLFRFEREGTVETADRIADVPEAARGSVQVLDLSLTPEQRSSTRIVQLFDLRQKGSDGRYSGRLVERAELESALRATSSTAPQAPVTIYTAAWCGVCTKAKAFMREQGIAFVEKDIEKDQAAAADIARRAQAAGVSASGVPIFDVGGRILGGFDPGALTAALKQAGPR
;
A
#
# COMPACT_ATOMS: atom_id res chain seq x y z
N MET A 1 -32.56 53.48 -76.62
CA MET A 1 -32.86 54.04 -75.29
C MET A 1 -32.85 52.90 -74.27
N ILE A 2 -31.80 52.87 -73.46
CA ILE A 2 -31.62 52.31 -72.10
C ILE A 2 -32.59 51.19 -71.66
N PHE A 3 -32.08 49.95 -71.63
CA PHE A 3 -32.63 48.83 -70.85
C PHE A 3 -31.71 48.58 -69.63
N PRO A 4 -32.18 48.68 -68.37
CA PRO A 4 -31.43 48.19 -67.21
C PRO A 4 -31.80 46.71 -66.93
N ARG A 5 -30.81 45.79 -66.88
CA ARG A 5 -30.14 45.22 -65.67
C ARG A 5 -31.13 44.60 -64.65
N ARG A 6 -31.32 43.27 -64.68
CA ARG A 6 -30.69 42.22 -63.83
C ARG A 6 -31.03 42.28 -62.32
N LEU A 7 -31.71 41.26 -61.77
CA LEU A 7 -31.34 40.51 -60.54
C LEU A 7 -32.38 39.38 -60.27
N LEU A 8 -32.08 38.09 -60.44
CA LEU A 8 -31.43 37.14 -59.50
C LEU A 8 -32.26 36.83 -58.23
N LEU A 9 -32.84 35.63 -58.17
CA LEU A 9 -33.29 34.96 -56.94
C LEU A 9 -32.89 33.49 -57.05
N ALA A 10 -31.63 33.22 -56.66
CA ALA A 10 -31.14 31.88 -56.39
C ALA A 10 -31.09 31.72 -54.88
N VAL A 11 -31.97 30.86 -54.35
CA VAL A 11 -31.98 30.45 -52.95
C VAL A 11 -30.79 29.51 -52.75
N PHE A 12 -29.71 30.05 -52.17
CA PHE A 12 -28.55 29.27 -51.76
C PHE A 12 -28.76 28.81 -50.32
N SER A 13 -29.13 27.55 -50.15
CA SER A 13 -29.24 26.90 -48.85
C SER A 13 -27.87 26.86 -48.17
N LEU A 14 -27.84 27.41 -46.95
CA LEU A 14 -26.68 27.53 -46.09
C LEU A 14 -26.31 26.15 -45.52
N GLY A 15 -25.41 25.43 -46.21
CA GLY A 15 -24.75 24.25 -45.68
C GLY A 15 -23.47 24.66 -44.95
N LEU A 16 -23.52 24.75 -43.62
CA LEU A 16 -22.36 24.93 -42.75
C LEU A 16 -21.38 23.75 -42.96
N ALA A 17 -20.31 23.99 -43.71
CA ALA A 17 -19.17 23.09 -43.75
C ALA A 17 -18.42 23.20 -42.42
N CYS A 18 -18.68 22.28 -41.50
CA CYS A 18 -17.80 22.03 -40.36
C CYS A 18 -16.50 21.40 -40.88
N THR A 19 -15.47 22.23 -41.12
CA THR A 19 -14.09 21.77 -41.14
C THR A 19 -13.74 21.36 -39.70
N SER A 20 -13.88 20.08 -39.41
CA SER A 20 -13.26 19.48 -38.22
C SER A 20 -11.77 19.35 -38.54
N ALA A 21 -10.96 20.09 -37.80
CA ALA A 21 -9.52 19.95 -37.80
C ALA A 21 -9.14 18.49 -37.56
N SER A 22 -8.43 17.90 -38.51
CA SER A 22 -7.82 16.58 -38.37
C SER A 22 -6.93 16.61 -37.13
N LYS A 23 -7.40 15.96 -36.05
CA LYS A 23 -6.55 15.52 -34.95
C LYS A 23 -5.56 14.55 -35.55
N GLU A 24 -4.33 15.02 -35.72
CA GLU A 24 -3.15 14.19 -35.85
C GLU A 24 -3.21 13.14 -34.73
N SER A 25 -3.53 11.91 -35.14
CA SER A 25 -3.64 10.79 -34.23
C SER A 25 -2.23 10.39 -33.87
N VAL A 26 -1.74 10.91 -32.75
CA VAL A 26 -0.57 10.37 -32.08
C VAL A 26 -0.92 8.92 -31.74
N GLU A 27 -0.28 8.00 -32.45
CA GLU A 27 -0.39 6.58 -32.20
C GLU A 27 0.06 6.31 -30.76
N VAL A 28 -0.93 6.09 -29.89
CA VAL A 28 -0.71 5.72 -28.50
C VAL A 28 0.03 4.38 -28.54
N PRO A 29 1.26 4.27 -28.00
CA PRO A 29 1.98 3.01 -28.00
C PRO A 29 1.12 1.95 -27.33
N SER A 30 0.97 0.80 -27.99
CA SER A 30 0.12 -0.31 -27.58
C SER A 30 0.27 -0.57 -26.09
N ALA A 31 -0.85 -0.79 -25.37
CA ALA A 31 -0.84 -1.17 -23.97
C ALA A 31 0.24 -2.24 -23.72
N PRO A 32 1.11 -2.07 -22.71
CA PRO A 32 2.21 -3.00 -22.49
C PRO A 32 1.64 -4.40 -22.30
N SER A 33 2.18 -5.39 -23.01
CA SER A 33 1.80 -6.78 -22.83
C SER A 33 2.41 -7.31 -21.53
N LEU A 34 1.67 -8.22 -20.87
CA LEU A 34 2.21 -8.95 -19.73
C LEU A 34 3.37 -9.85 -20.22
N SER A 35 4.53 -9.72 -19.60
CA SER A 35 5.70 -10.55 -19.89
C SER A 35 5.44 -12.01 -19.53
N VAL A 36 5.99 -12.93 -20.32
CA VAL A 36 5.97 -14.35 -19.97
C VAL A 36 7.04 -14.62 -18.92
N VAL A 37 6.63 -15.17 -17.78
CA VAL A 37 7.52 -15.51 -16.67
C VAL A 37 7.56 -17.03 -16.50
N ASP A 38 8.76 -17.59 -16.64
CA ASP A 38 9.09 -19.00 -16.42
C ASP A 38 10.58 -19.11 -16.03
N GLU A 39 11.04 -20.32 -15.70
CA GLU A 39 12.40 -20.56 -15.20
C GLU A 39 13.51 -20.47 -16.27
N THR A 40 13.15 -20.41 -17.55
CA THR A 40 14.11 -20.36 -18.67
C THR A 40 14.56 -18.94 -19.00
N ARG A 41 13.79 -17.93 -18.57
CA ARG A 41 14.07 -16.51 -18.79
C ARG A 41 15.20 -16.02 -17.87
N THR A 42 16.25 -15.46 -18.45
CA THR A 42 17.42 -14.90 -17.73
C THR A 42 17.49 -13.37 -17.80
N ASP A 43 16.51 -12.76 -18.45
CA ASP A 43 16.38 -11.33 -18.72
C ASP A 43 15.28 -10.69 -17.84
N LEU A 44 14.94 -11.33 -16.73
CA LEU A 44 13.94 -10.85 -15.78
C LEU A 44 14.61 -10.40 -14.49
N LEU A 45 14.18 -9.26 -13.98
CA LEU A 45 14.53 -8.79 -12.64
C LEU A 45 13.29 -8.86 -11.75
N PHE A 46 13.37 -9.68 -10.71
CA PHE A 46 12.35 -9.86 -9.69
C PHE A 46 12.61 -8.90 -8.56
N ARG A 47 11.64 -8.03 -8.22
CA ARG A 47 11.70 -7.15 -7.05
C ARG A 47 10.63 -7.55 -6.06
N PHE A 48 10.99 -7.69 -4.81
CA PHE A 48 10.10 -8.13 -3.75
C PHE A 48 10.42 -7.43 -2.43
N GLU A 49 9.46 -7.37 -1.52
CA GLU A 49 9.67 -6.79 -0.19
C GLU A 49 10.03 -7.88 0.81
N ARG A 50 11.06 -7.63 1.62
CA ARG A 50 11.45 -8.44 2.76
C ARG A 50 11.68 -7.51 3.94
N GLU A 51 10.89 -7.69 5.01
CA GLU A 51 11.02 -6.90 6.24
C GLU A 51 11.02 -5.37 6.01
N GLY A 52 10.16 -4.89 5.11
CA GLY A 52 10.07 -3.46 4.76
C GLY A 52 11.17 -2.96 3.79
N THR A 53 12.08 -3.83 3.36
CA THR A 53 13.13 -3.51 2.39
C THR A 53 12.81 -4.13 1.04
N VAL A 54 12.92 -3.35 -0.03
CA VAL A 54 12.79 -3.87 -1.39
C VAL A 54 14.12 -4.49 -1.83
N GLU A 55 14.08 -5.78 -2.09
CA GLU A 55 15.21 -6.57 -2.58
C GLU A 55 14.98 -7.02 -4.02
N THR A 56 16.04 -7.51 -4.67
CA THR A 56 16.01 -7.95 -6.05
C THR A 56 16.69 -9.29 -6.26
N ALA A 57 16.14 -10.09 -7.16
CA ALA A 57 16.73 -11.34 -7.63
C ALA A 57 16.67 -11.41 -9.16
N ASP A 58 17.59 -12.15 -9.78
CA ASP A 58 17.63 -12.43 -11.22
C ASP A 58 17.07 -13.83 -11.56
N ARG A 59 16.85 -14.68 -10.55
CA ARG A 59 16.22 -16.00 -10.71
C ARG A 59 15.04 -16.17 -9.75
N ILE A 60 14.02 -16.89 -10.22
CA ILE A 60 12.83 -17.23 -9.41
C ILE A 60 13.20 -18.02 -8.15
N ALA A 61 14.20 -18.90 -8.24
CA ALA A 61 14.67 -19.71 -7.13
C ALA A 61 15.21 -18.87 -5.95
N ASP A 62 15.76 -17.69 -6.25
CA ASP A 62 16.34 -16.80 -5.25
C ASP A 62 15.28 -15.89 -4.59
N VAL A 63 14.03 -15.91 -5.08
CA VAL A 63 12.91 -15.23 -4.42
C VAL A 63 12.44 -16.08 -3.22
N PRO A 64 12.52 -15.55 -1.98
CA PRO A 64 12.08 -16.27 -0.78
C PRO A 64 10.62 -16.69 -0.87
N GLU A 65 10.28 -17.89 -0.38
CA GLU A 65 8.92 -18.44 -0.47
C GLU A 65 7.86 -17.49 0.11
N ALA A 66 8.17 -16.85 1.24
CA ALA A 66 7.29 -15.87 1.89
C ALA A 66 6.96 -14.65 1.00
N ALA A 67 7.84 -14.29 0.06
CA ALA A 67 7.68 -13.13 -0.81
C ALA A 67 7.04 -13.47 -2.17
N ARG A 68 6.89 -14.76 -2.51
CA ARG A 68 6.44 -15.22 -3.84
C ARG A 68 5.00 -14.85 -4.19
N GLY A 69 4.17 -14.45 -3.22
CA GLY A 69 2.76 -14.12 -3.48
C GLY A 69 2.54 -12.80 -4.24
N SER A 70 3.53 -11.91 -4.29
CA SER A 70 3.39 -10.60 -4.91
C SER A 70 4.76 -10.05 -5.33
N VAL A 71 5.25 -10.52 -6.48
CA VAL A 71 6.58 -10.18 -7.00
C VAL A 71 6.47 -9.23 -8.20
N GLN A 72 7.17 -8.10 -8.14
CA GLN A 72 7.25 -7.20 -9.29
C GLN A 72 8.27 -7.75 -10.28
N VAL A 73 7.90 -7.85 -11.55
CA VAL A 73 8.79 -8.33 -12.61
C VAL A 73 9.10 -7.21 -13.57
N LEU A 74 10.40 -6.99 -13.82
CA LEU A 74 10.89 -6.11 -14.86
C LEU A 74 11.53 -6.97 -15.95
N ASP A 75 11.01 -6.86 -17.17
CA ASP A 75 11.56 -7.51 -18.36
C ASP A 75 12.64 -6.64 -18.99
N LEU A 76 13.90 -7.05 -18.82
CA LEU A 76 15.07 -6.28 -19.24
C LEU A 76 15.31 -6.35 -20.76
N SER A 77 14.66 -7.27 -21.48
CA SER A 77 14.73 -7.32 -22.95
C SER A 77 13.97 -6.19 -23.63
N LEU A 78 13.00 -5.59 -22.93
CA LEU A 78 12.17 -4.50 -23.42
C LEU A 78 12.85 -3.14 -23.24
N THR A 79 12.56 -2.18 -24.13
CA THR A 79 13.02 -0.79 -23.95
C THR A 79 12.33 -0.13 -22.75
N PRO A 80 12.88 0.96 -22.18
CA PRO A 80 12.24 1.69 -21.09
C PRO A 80 10.79 2.12 -21.40
N GLU A 81 10.51 2.51 -22.64
CA GLU A 81 9.19 2.91 -23.13
C GLU A 81 8.24 1.71 -23.19
N GLN A 82 8.71 0.57 -23.71
CA GLN A 82 7.93 -0.67 -23.83
C GLN A 82 7.61 -1.29 -22.47
N ARG A 83 8.55 -1.23 -21.52
CA ARG A 83 8.30 -1.67 -20.14
C ARG A 83 7.21 -0.84 -19.47
N SER A 84 7.01 0.40 -19.94
CA SER A 84 6.16 1.40 -19.31
C SER A 84 6.43 1.51 -17.80
N SER A 85 7.67 1.25 -17.37
CA SER A 85 7.92 0.91 -15.96
C SER A 85 7.47 2.05 -15.04
N THR A 86 7.66 3.30 -15.44
CA THR A 86 7.20 4.49 -14.70
C THR A 86 5.68 4.51 -14.43
N ARG A 87 4.87 3.90 -15.29
CA ARG A 87 3.40 3.87 -15.17
C ARG A 87 2.89 2.51 -14.70
N ILE A 88 3.41 1.42 -15.24
CA ILE A 88 2.89 0.06 -15.02
C ILE A 88 3.92 -0.80 -14.27
N VAL A 89 3.43 -1.54 -13.29
CA VAL A 89 4.14 -2.60 -12.60
C VAL A 89 3.51 -3.93 -12.98
N GLN A 90 4.32 -4.88 -13.43
CA GLN A 90 3.86 -6.24 -13.66
C GLN A 90 4.00 -7.03 -12.36
N LEU A 91 2.90 -7.53 -11.82
CA LEU A 91 2.87 -8.26 -10.56
C LEU A 91 2.53 -9.72 -10.80
N PHE A 92 3.36 -10.62 -10.29
CA PHE A 92 3.23 -12.07 -10.45
C PHE A 92 3.08 -12.80 -9.12
N ASP A 93 2.29 -13.86 -9.12
CA ASP A 93 2.26 -14.85 -8.04
C ASP A 93 3.15 -16.04 -8.44
N LEU A 94 4.32 -16.14 -7.83
CA LEU A 94 5.31 -17.18 -8.10
C LEU A 94 5.07 -18.48 -7.30
N ARG A 95 3.95 -18.57 -6.57
CA ARG A 95 3.55 -19.80 -5.85
C ARG A 95 2.76 -20.74 -6.74
N GLN A 96 2.10 -20.21 -7.78
CA GLN A 96 1.23 -20.95 -8.67
C GLN A 96 1.84 -21.01 -10.07
N LYS A 97 2.53 -22.11 -10.35
CA LYS A 97 3.00 -22.43 -11.70
C LYS A 97 1.88 -23.13 -12.46
N GLY A 98 1.50 -22.58 -13.61
CA GLY A 98 0.53 -23.18 -14.51
C GLY A 98 1.04 -24.51 -15.09
N SER A 99 0.12 -25.30 -15.66
CA SER A 99 0.48 -26.57 -16.33
C SER A 99 1.37 -26.38 -17.55
N ASP A 100 1.41 -25.17 -18.11
CA ASP A 100 2.28 -24.74 -19.20
C ASP A 100 3.68 -24.28 -18.72
N GLY A 101 3.94 -24.35 -17.41
CA GLY A 101 5.19 -23.94 -16.80
C GLY A 101 5.33 -22.44 -16.54
N ARG A 102 4.28 -21.65 -16.80
CA ARG A 102 4.30 -20.18 -16.66
C ARG A 102 3.66 -19.72 -15.36
N TYR A 103 4.08 -18.57 -14.87
CA TYR A 103 3.49 -17.93 -13.70
C TYR A 103 2.41 -16.92 -14.10
N SER A 104 1.33 -16.86 -13.32
CA SER A 104 0.26 -15.90 -13.54
C SER A 104 0.64 -14.51 -13.04
N GLY A 105 0.36 -13.49 -13.84
CA GLY A 105 0.58 -12.10 -13.46
C GLY A 105 -0.50 -11.16 -13.94
N ARG A 106 -0.39 -9.90 -13.52
CA ARG A 106 -1.28 -8.81 -13.89
C ARG A 106 -0.52 -7.51 -14.02
N LEU A 107 -1.05 -6.61 -14.84
CA LEU A 107 -0.58 -5.24 -14.96
C LEU A 107 -1.28 -4.38 -13.91
N VAL A 108 -0.51 -3.62 -13.15
CA VAL A 108 -1.00 -2.72 -12.11
C VAL A 108 -0.44 -1.33 -12.37
N GLU A 109 -1.26 -0.30 -12.22
CA GLU A 109 -0.77 1.09 -12.24
C GLU A 109 0.14 1.32 -11.04
N ARG A 110 1.37 1.79 -11.28
CA ARG A 110 2.38 2.04 -10.26
C ARG A 110 1.84 2.97 -9.17
N ALA A 111 1.12 4.02 -9.55
CA ALA A 111 0.53 4.96 -8.61
C ALA A 111 -0.50 4.30 -7.67
N GLU A 112 -1.29 3.35 -8.18
CA GLU A 112 -2.26 2.61 -7.38
C GLU A 112 -1.56 1.64 -6.43
N LEU A 113 -0.54 0.92 -6.91
CA LEU A 113 0.28 0.05 -6.07
C LEU A 113 0.99 0.85 -4.97
N GLU A 114 1.61 1.99 -5.31
CA GLU A 114 2.26 2.86 -4.33
C GLU A 114 1.26 3.44 -3.32
N SER A 115 0.05 3.77 -3.75
CA SER A 115 -1.01 4.28 -2.88
C SER A 115 -1.55 3.19 -1.95
N ALA A 116 -1.77 1.98 -2.46
CA ALA A 116 -2.15 0.80 -1.69
C ALA A 116 -1.06 0.43 -0.68
N LEU A 117 0.20 0.40 -1.13
CA LEU A 117 1.36 0.17 -0.27
C LEU A 117 1.45 1.25 0.81
N ARG A 118 1.31 2.53 0.49
CA ARG A 118 1.30 3.62 1.50
C ARG A 118 0.13 3.49 2.48
N ALA A 119 -1.06 3.10 2.02
CA ALA A 119 -2.19 2.83 2.90
C ALA A 119 -1.89 1.64 3.84
N THR A 120 -1.21 0.61 3.33
CA THR A 120 -0.76 -0.53 4.13
C THR A 120 0.54 -0.29 4.89
N SER A 121 1.36 0.70 4.59
CA SER A 121 2.59 1.07 5.34
C SER A 121 2.29 2.09 6.42
N SER A 122 1.24 2.90 6.25
CA SER A 122 0.52 3.55 7.35
C SER A 122 -0.23 2.53 8.22
N THR A 123 -0.33 1.29 7.74
CA THR A 123 -0.67 0.08 8.47
C THR A 123 0.55 -0.86 8.53
N ALA A 124 1.74 -0.33 8.85
CA ALA A 124 2.59 -1.13 9.75
C ALA A 124 1.64 -1.70 10.80
N PRO A 125 1.70 -2.99 11.20
CA PRO A 125 0.94 -3.42 12.35
C PRO A 125 1.40 -2.48 13.46
N GLN A 126 0.64 -1.40 13.68
CA GLN A 126 0.69 -0.58 14.85
C GLN A 126 0.53 -1.67 15.86
N ALA A 127 1.63 -1.96 16.54
CA ALA A 127 1.66 -3.06 17.46
C ALA A 127 0.36 -2.93 18.24
N PRO A 128 -0.53 -3.96 18.20
CA PRO A 128 -1.93 -3.73 18.54
C PRO A 128 -2.06 -3.15 19.95
N VAL A 129 -0.98 -3.23 20.73
CA VAL A 129 -0.76 -2.61 22.01
C VAL A 129 0.31 -1.50 21.93
N THR A 130 -0.04 -0.29 22.38
CA THR A 130 0.94 0.66 22.92
C THR A 130 0.88 0.62 24.44
N ILE A 131 2.03 0.46 25.11
CA ILE A 131 2.15 0.53 26.57
C ILE A 131 2.81 1.86 26.98
N TYR A 132 2.15 2.58 27.88
CA TYR A 132 2.62 3.80 28.50
C TYR A 132 3.22 3.47 29.86
N THR A 133 4.46 3.86 30.08
CA THR A 133 5.30 3.40 31.19
C THR A 133 6.10 4.54 31.82
N ALA A 134 6.72 4.26 32.97
CA ALA A 134 7.68 5.13 33.62
C ALA A 134 8.89 4.28 34.08
N ALA A 135 10.07 4.89 34.23
CA ALA A 135 11.30 4.15 34.49
C ALA A 135 11.30 3.41 35.83
N TRP A 136 10.64 3.98 36.85
CA TRP A 136 10.53 3.42 38.20
C TRP A 136 9.44 2.34 38.34
N CYS A 137 8.66 2.09 37.28
CA CYS A 137 7.46 1.24 37.33
C CYS A 137 7.80 -0.26 37.18
N GLY A 138 7.95 -0.97 38.31
CA GLY A 138 8.19 -2.42 38.30
C GLY A 138 7.04 -3.24 37.65
N VAL A 139 5.79 -2.75 37.72
CA VAL A 139 4.63 -3.40 37.08
C VAL A 139 4.72 -3.32 35.55
N CYS A 140 5.24 -2.22 35.02
CA CYS A 140 5.45 -2.00 33.59
C CYS A 140 6.46 -3.02 33.04
N THR A 141 7.52 -3.31 33.81
CA THR A 141 8.49 -4.35 33.47
C THR A 141 7.83 -5.73 33.39
N LYS A 142 6.97 -6.08 34.35
CA LYS A 142 6.22 -7.36 34.34
C LYS A 142 5.29 -7.46 33.13
N ALA A 143 4.56 -6.39 32.81
CA ALA A 143 3.68 -6.35 31.65
C ALA A 143 4.43 -6.55 30.33
N LYS A 144 5.59 -5.88 30.16
CA LYS A 144 6.43 -6.04 28.98
C LYS A 144 7.01 -7.45 28.87
N ALA A 145 7.43 -8.05 29.99
CA ALA A 145 7.89 -9.43 30.00
C ALA A 145 6.79 -10.39 29.53
N PHE A 146 5.59 -10.28 30.10
CA PHE A 146 4.43 -11.07 29.69
C PHE A 146 4.13 -10.91 28.19
N MET A 147 4.08 -9.67 27.67
CA MET A 147 3.82 -9.46 26.24
C MET A 147 4.89 -10.09 25.35
N ARG A 148 6.17 -10.02 25.73
CA ARG A 148 7.26 -10.70 25.01
C ARG A 148 7.11 -12.22 25.04
N GLU A 149 6.81 -12.79 26.20
CA GLU A 149 6.59 -14.24 26.37
C GLU A 149 5.41 -14.75 25.53
N GLN A 150 4.37 -13.94 25.39
CA GLN A 150 3.19 -14.28 24.56
C GLN A 150 3.37 -13.95 23.07
N GLY A 151 4.54 -13.44 22.65
CA GLY A 151 4.78 -13.04 21.26
C GLY A 151 3.96 -11.83 20.81
N ILE A 152 3.47 -11.02 21.74
CA ILE A 152 2.69 -9.82 21.47
C ILE A 152 3.65 -8.68 21.15
N ALA A 153 3.64 -8.20 19.91
CA ALA A 153 4.32 -6.97 19.54
C ALA A 153 3.67 -5.78 20.27
N PHE A 154 4.49 -4.86 20.80
CA PHE A 154 4.03 -3.62 21.42
C PHE A 154 4.98 -2.45 21.15
N VAL A 155 4.44 -1.23 21.24
CA VAL A 155 5.22 0.02 21.29
C VAL A 155 5.27 0.51 22.74
N GLU A 156 6.44 0.82 23.25
CA GLU A 156 6.62 1.42 24.57
C GLU A 156 6.75 2.94 24.45
N LYS A 157 5.97 3.68 25.25
CA LYS A 157 6.08 5.13 25.43
C LYS A 157 6.38 5.43 26.88
N ASP A 158 7.53 6.04 27.13
CA ASP A 158 7.93 6.52 28.46
C ASP A 158 7.33 7.92 28.68
N ILE A 159 6.32 8.00 29.54
CA ILE A 159 5.58 9.26 29.77
C ILE A 159 6.40 10.30 30.56
N GLU A 160 7.52 9.90 31.17
CA GLU A 160 8.45 10.83 31.82
C GLU A 160 9.34 11.55 30.80
N LYS A 161 9.53 10.95 29.62
CA LYS A 161 10.37 11.47 28.54
C LYS A 161 9.58 12.05 27.38
N ASP A 162 8.37 11.56 27.15
CA ASP A 162 7.48 12.00 26.08
C ASP A 162 6.24 12.70 26.67
N GLN A 163 6.35 14.03 26.83
CA GLN A 163 5.27 14.86 27.35
C GLN A 163 4.03 14.87 26.45
N ALA A 164 4.21 14.72 25.13
CA ALA A 164 3.11 14.66 24.19
C ALA A 164 2.33 13.34 24.38
N ALA A 165 3.02 12.22 24.54
CA ALA A 165 2.42 10.94 24.88
C ALA A 165 1.70 10.98 26.23
N ALA A 166 2.29 11.63 27.25
CA ALA A 166 1.68 11.79 28.56
C ALA A 166 0.35 12.57 28.50
N ALA A 167 0.34 13.72 27.82
CA ALA A 167 -0.87 14.53 27.65
C ALA A 167 -1.94 13.81 26.84
N ASP A 168 -1.53 13.13 25.77
CA ASP A 168 -2.43 12.36 24.91
C ASP A 168 -3.09 11.19 25.65
N ILE A 169 -2.32 10.37 26.37
CA ILE A 169 -2.88 9.22 27.09
C ILE A 169 -3.73 9.66 28.27
N ALA A 170 -3.38 10.74 28.98
CA ALA A 170 -4.20 11.29 30.05
C ALA A 170 -5.59 11.70 29.54
N ARG A 171 -5.64 12.40 28.41
CA ARG A 171 -6.90 12.81 27.76
C ARG A 171 -7.73 11.59 27.34
N ARG A 172 -7.11 10.59 26.70
CA ARG A 172 -7.82 9.40 26.20
C ARG A 172 -8.28 8.47 27.32
N ALA A 173 -7.48 8.30 28.37
CA ALA A 173 -7.86 7.55 29.55
C ALA A 173 -9.03 8.20 30.29
N GLN A 174 -9.02 9.53 30.45
CA GLN A 174 -10.16 10.25 31.03
C GLN A 174 -11.44 10.06 30.21
N ALA A 175 -11.36 10.18 28.88
CA ALA A 175 -12.51 9.95 27.99
C ALA A 175 -13.05 8.51 28.07
N ALA A 176 -12.17 7.54 28.32
CA ALA A 176 -12.52 6.13 28.50
C ALA A 176 -12.98 5.78 29.93
N GLY A 177 -13.01 6.74 30.87
CA GLY A 177 -13.32 6.49 32.28
C GLY A 177 -12.24 5.66 33.01
N VAL A 178 -11.02 5.62 32.45
CA VAL A 178 -9.88 4.91 33.02
C VAL A 178 -9.04 5.88 33.84
N SER A 179 -8.65 5.47 35.05
CA SER A 179 -7.75 6.28 35.87
C SER A 179 -6.38 6.42 35.19
N ALA A 180 -6.04 7.66 34.81
CA ALA A 180 -4.73 8.00 34.25
C ALA A 180 -3.67 8.31 35.33
N SER A 181 -4.00 8.11 36.61
CA SER A 181 -3.15 8.50 37.74
C SER A 181 -1.92 7.61 37.93
N GLY A 182 -1.78 6.52 37.17
CA GLY A 182 -0.68 5.59 37.30
C GLY A 182 -0.41 4.82 36.01
N VAL A 183 0.78 4.23 35.96
CA VAL A 183 1.24 3.35 34.88
C VAL A 183 1.32 1.89 35.37
N PRO A 184 1.21 0.89 34.49
CA PRO A 184 1.09 0.99 33.03
C PRO A 184 -0.33 1.34 32.57
N ILE A 185 -0.43 2.07 31.45
CA ILE A 185 -1.66 2.24 30.68
C ILE A 185 -1.43 1.60 29.32
N PHE A 186 -2.43 0.90 28.79
CA PHE A 186 -2.38 0.27 27.48
C PHE A 186 -3.40 0.91 26.55
N ASP A 187 -3.01 1.10 25.31
CA ASP A 187 -3.92 1.36 24.20
C ASP A 187 -3.91 0.12 23.31
N VAL A 188 -5.03 -0.59 23.27
CA VAL A 188 -5.20 -1.82 22.49
C VAL A 188 -6.19 -1.56 21.36
N GLY A 189 -5.69 -1.24 20.16
CA GLY A 189 -6.53 -0.94 19.00
C GLY A 189 -7.54 0.20 19.22
N GLY A 190 -7.22 1.18 20.08
CA GLY A 190 -8.10 2.29 20.48
C GLY A 190 -8.81 2.07 21.82
N ARG A 191 -8.74 0.87 22.41
CA ARG A 191 -9.29 0.59 23.74
C ARG A 191 -8.26 0.87 24.82
N ILE A 192 -8.57 1.79 25.73
CA ILE A 192 -7.68 2.13 26.84
C ILE A 192 -7.90 1.18 28.02
N LEU A 193 -6.81 0.63 28.56
CA LEU A 193 -6.80 -0.20 29.77
C LEU A 193 -5.82 0.40 30.78
N GLY A 194 -6.24 0.55 32.03
CA GLY A 194 -5.37 1.03 33.11
C GLY A 194 -4.91 -0.13 34.00
N GLY A 195 -3.63 -0.13 34.36
CA GLY A 195 -3.01 -1.20 35.15
C GLY A 195 -2.75 -2.47 34.34
N PHE A 196 -1.96 -3.38 34.91
CA PHE A 196 -1.63 -4.65 34.26
C PHE A 196 -2.53 -5.78 34.78
N ASP A 197 -3.42 -6.25 33.91
CA ASP A 197 -4.19 -7.48 34.06
C ASP A 197 -3.97 -8.33 32.79
N PRO A 198 -3.26 -9.47 32.87
CA PRO A 198 -3.00 -10.34 31.73
C PRO A 198 -4.27 -10.80 31.01
N GLY A 199 -5.33 -11.14 31.76
CA GLY A 199 -6.58 -11.63 31.20
C GLY A 199 -7.33 -10.54 30.44
N ALA A 200 -7.41 -9.34 31.01
CA ALA A 200 -8.02 -8.19 30.36
C ALA A 200 -7.25 -7.78 29.09
N LEU A 201 -5.91 -7.80 29.15
CA LEU A 201 -5.05 -7.49 28.00
C LEU A 201 -5.24 -8.51 26.86
N THR A 202 -5.20 -9.81 27.17
CA THR A 202 -5.45 -10.87 26.18
C THR A 202 -6.87 -10.81 25.60
N ALA A 203 -7.88 -10.50 26.42
CA ALA A 203 -9.25 -10.33 25.95
C ALA A 203 -9.39 -9.14 25.00
N ALA A 204 -8.78 -8.00 25.32
CA ALA A 204 -8.77 -6.82 24.46
C ALA A 204 -8.08 -7.11 23.12
N LEU A 205 -6.96 -7.84 23.13
CA LEU A 205 -6.25 -8.26 21.93
C LEU A 205 -7.11 -9.14 21.02
N LYS A 206 -7.85 -10.10 21.58
CA LYS A 206 -8.78 -10.95 20.81
C LYS A 206 -9.91 -10.16 20.16
N GLN A 207 -10.39 -9.12 20.83
CA GLN A 207 -11.46 -8.24 20.32
C GLN A 207 -10.95 -7.24 19.28
N ALA A 208 -9.69 -6.83 19.36
CA ALA A 208 -9.08 -5.92 18.40
C ALA A 208 -8.92 -6.57 17.01
N GLY A 209 -8.63 -7.87 16.96
CA GLY A 209 -8.51 -8.66 15.72
C GLY A 209 -7.42 -8.18 14.76
N PRO A 210 -7.00 -8.99 13.78
CA PRO A 210 -6.24 -8.48 12.65
C PRO A 210 -7.19 -7.60 11.82
N ARG A 211 -6.90 -6.29 11.74
CA ARG A 211 -7.56 -5.39 10.77
C ARG A 211 -6.90 -5.49 9.43
#